data_AF-A0A839FKH0-F1
#
_entry.id   AF-A0A839FKH0-F1
#
_cell.length_a   1.000
_cell.length_b   1.000
_cell.length_c   1.000
_cell.angle_alpha   90.00
_cell.angle_beta   90.00
_cell.angle_gamma   90.00
#
_symmetry.space_group_name_H-M   'P 1'
#
loop_
_entity.id
_entity.type
_entity.pdbx_description
1 polymer ?
#
loop_
_entity_poly.entity_id
_entity_poly.type
_entity_poly.pdbx_seq_one_letter_code
_entity_poly.pdbx_strand_id
1 'polypeptide(L)' 'MTYTIEPSKHGGWQIMDLRTREAYGSNCPTIEEAQKRLSQAEADAAMKKMFCRAGSCSI' A
#
# COMPACT_ATOMS: atom_id res chain seq x y z
N MET A 1 -2.57 0.06 -10.45
CA MET A 1 -1.67 0.04 -9.29
C MET A 1 -1.89 1.32 -8.53
N THR A 2 -2.34 1.19 -7.29
CA THR A 2 -2.57 2.27 -6.33
C THR A 2 -1.30 2.57 -5.54
N TYR A 3 -0.42 1.58 -5.40
CA TYR A 3 0.83 1.68 -4.68
C TYR A 3 2.03 1.44 -5.60
N THR A 4 3.20 1.92 -5.18
CA THR A 4 4.47 1.69 -5.86
C THR A 4 5.57 1.35 -4.86
N ILE A 5 6.62 0.69 -5.33
CA ILE A 5 7.83 0.42 -4.54
C ILE A 5 8.85 1.51 -4.85
N GLU A 6 9.34 2.18 -3.81
CA GLU A 6 10.40 3.19 -3.92
C GLU A 6 11.56 2.86 -2.98
N PRO A 7 12.81 3.20 -3.35
CA PRO A 7 13.94 3.09 -2.44
C PRO A 7 13.78 4.08 -1.28
N SER A 8 13.99 3.61 -0.05
CA SER A 8 13.88 4.47 1.13
C SER A 8 15.16 5.26 1.40
N LYS A 9 15.02 6.45 2.00
CA LYS A 9 16.15 7.31 2.39
C LYS A 9 17.09 6.67 3.42
N HIS A 10 16.59 5.71 4.20
CA HIS A 10 17.35 5.01 5.23
C HIS A 10 17.97 3.68 4.74
N GLY A 11 17.88 3.40 3.44
CA GLY A 11 18.20 2.08 2.88
C GLY A 11 17.01 1.14 2.90
N GLY A 12 17.03 0.18 1.98
CA GLY A 12 15.91 -0.73 1.72
C GLY A 12 14.83 -0.08 0.83
N TRP A 13 13.62 -0.61 0.95
CA TRP A 13 12.49 -0.34 0.07
C TRP A 13 11.27 0.06 0.89
N GLN A 14 10.43 0.93 0.34
CA GLN A 14 9.18 1.34 0.98
C GLN A 14 8.05 1.32 -0.04
N ILE A 15 6.84 1.08 0.45
CA ILE A 15 5.64 1.13 -0.38
C ILE A 15 5.05 2.51 -0.26
N MET A 16 4.77 3.16 -1.38
CA MET A 16 4.21 4.51 -1.43
C MET A 16 2.83 4.46 -2.07
N ASP A 17 1.84 5.09 -1.44
CA ASP A 17 0.54 5.34 -2.06
C ASP A 17 0.73 6.42 -3.14
N LEU A 18 0.37 6.11 -4.39
CA LEU A 18 0.53 7.03 -5.52
C LEU A 18 -0.39 8.25 -5.43
N ARG A 19 -1.51 8.15 -4.70
CA ARG A 19 -2.51 9.20 -4.54
C ARG A 19 -2.16 10.13 -3.39
N THR A 20 -1.86 9.59 -2.20
CA THR A 20 -1.56 10.43 -1.02
C THR A 20 -0.08 10.76 -0.87
N ARG A 21 0.80 10.01 -1.57
CA ARG A 21 2.26 10.04 -1.39
C ARG A 21 2.69 9.72 0.04
N GLU A 22 1.89 8.94 0.75
CA GLU A 22 2.22 8.46 2.08
C GLU A 22 2.84 7.06 2.01
N ALA A 23 3.72 6.78 2.97
CA ALA A 23 4.30 5.46 3.11
C ALA A 23 3.25 4.48 3.65
N TYR A 24 3.06 3.36 2.95
CA TYR A 24 2.22 2.27 3.39
C TYR A 24 3.03 1.31 4.28
N GLY A 25 2.81 1.40 5.59
CA GLY A 25 3.49 0.58 6.58
C GLY A 25 4.95 1.00 6.80
N SER A 26 5.76 0.06 7.28
CA SER A 26 7.18 0.30 7.60
C SER A 26 8.10 0.12 6.38
N ASN A 27 9.37 0.48 6.51
CA ASN A 27 10.41 0.08 5.56
C ASN A 27 10.53 -1.45 5.46
N CYS A 28 10.94 -1.91 4.28
CA CYS A 28 11.29 -3.29 3.96
C CYS A 28 12.81 -3.38 3.68
N PRO A 29 13.56 -4.25 4.37
CA PRO A 29 14.98 -4.45 4.11
C PRO A 29 15.28 -5.03 2.70
N THR A 30 14.39 -5.85 2.12
CA THR A 30 14.59 -6.45 0.79
C THR A 30 13.48 -6.12 -0.19
N ILE A 31 13.77 -6.26 -1.50
CA ILE A 31 12.79 -6.00 -2.55
C ILE A 31 11.67 -7.04 -2.57
N GLU A 32 11.95 -8.29 -2.18
CA GLU A 32 10.96 -9.37 -2.12
C GLU A 32 9.91 -9.09 -1.03
N GLU A 33 10.34 -8.58 0.13
CA GLU A 33 9.41 -8.15 1.17
C GLU A 33 8.58 -6.94 0.73
N ALA A 34 9.17 -6.01 -0.02
CA ALA A 34 8.44 -4.91 -0.62
C ALA A 34 7.39 -5.40 -1.63
N GLN A 35 7.71 -6.36 -2.50
CA GLN A 35 6.75 -6.96 -3.43
C GLN A 35 5.60 -7.67 -2.72
N LYS A 36 5.89 -8.39 -1.63
CA LYS A 36 4.87 -9.03 -0.79
C LYS A 36 3.94 -7.99 -0.14
N ARG A 37 4.51 -6.92 0.41
CA ARG A 37 3.71 -5.82 0.99
C ARG A 37 2.92 -5.04 -0.06
N LEU A 38 3.47 -4.84 -1.25
CA LEU A 38 2.75 -4.21 -2.36
C LEU A 38 1.47 -4.99 -2.69
N SER A 39 1.58 -6.31 -2.77
CA SER A 39 0.44 -7.20 -3.04
C SER A 39 -0.61 -7.13 -1.92
N GLN A 40 -0.19 -7.04 -0.66
CA GLN A 40 -1.10 -6.82 0.48
C GLN A 40 -1.78 -5.44 0.41
N ALA A 41 -1.03 -4.38 0.14
CA ALA A 41 -1.55 -3.02 0.05
C ALA A 41 -2.64 -2.90 -1.04
N GLU A 42 -2.40 -3.47 -2.22
CA GLU A 42 -3.39 -3.50 -3.29
C GLU A 42 -4.63 -4.33 -2.92
N ALA A 43 -4.44 -5.47 -2.24
CA ALA A 43 -5.56 -6.29 -1.74
C ALA A 43 -6.40 -5.54 -0.70
N ASP A 44 -5.76 -4.85 0.24
CA ASP A 44 -6.45 -4.06 1.28
C ASP A 44 -7.20 -2.88 0.66
N ALA A 45 -6.62 -2.20 -0.33
CA ALA A 45 -7.30 -1.15 -1.07
C ALA A 45 -8.49 -1.67 -1.90
N ALA A 46 -8.36 -2.86 -2.50
CA ALA A 46 -9.46 -3.52 -3.20
C ALA A 46 -10.59 -3.90 -2.22
N MET A 47 -10.26 -4.48 -1.07
CA MET A 47 -11.23 -4.81 -0.02
C MET A 47 -11.93 -3.57 0.52
N LYS A 48 -11.21 -2.47 0.81
CA LYS A 48 -11.81 -1.21 1.27
C LYS A 48 -12.83 -0.65 0.26
N LYS A 49 -12.53 -0.73 -1.04
CA LYS A 49 -13.47 -0.36 -2.11
C LYS A 49 -14.69 -1.28 -2.13
N MET A 50 -14.52 -2.57 -1.86
CA MET A 50 -15.61 -3.53 -1.80
C MET A 50 -16.52 -3.28 -0.60
N PHE A 51 -15.96 -2.98 0.57
CA PHE A 51 -16.72 -2.68 1.79
C PHE A 51 -17.53 -1.37 1.71
N CYS A 52 -17.01 -0.28 1.12
CA CYS A 52 -17.84 0.91 0.92
C CYS A 52 -18.96 0.69 -0.12
N ARG A 53 -18.85 -0.30 -1.01
CA ARG A 53 -19.88 -0.59 -2.02
C ARG A 53 -21.06 -1.41 -1.46
N ALA A 54 -20.89 -2.03 -0.29
CA ALA A 54 -21.90 -2.84 0.38
C ALA A 54 -22.82 -2.04 1.35
N GLY A 55 -22.92 -0.72 1.19
CA GLY A 55 -24.04 0.05 1.75
C GLY A 55 -23.92 0.55 3.19
N SER A 56 -22.73 0.94 3.68
CA SER A 56 -22.59 1.48 5.04
C SER A 56 -21.51 2.57 5.19
N CYS A 57 -21.15 3.29 4.13
CA CYS A 57 -20.41 4.54 4.30
C CYS A 57 -21.44 5.63 4.66
N SER A 58 -21.85 5.62 5.93
CA SER A 58 -22.82 6.55 6.54
C SER A 58 -22.33 7.99 6.42
N ILE A 59 -23.23 8.86 5.96
CA ILE A 59 -23.17 10.33 6.03
C ILE A 59 -22.96 10.80 7.47
#